data_AF-A0A962G284-F1
#
_entry.id   AF-A0A962G284-F1
#
_cell.length_a   1.000
_cell.length_b   1.000
_cell.length_c   1.000
_cell.angle_alpha   90.00
_cell.angle_beta   90.00
_cell.angle_gamma   90.00
#
_symmetry.space_group_name_H-M   'P 1'
#
loop_
_entity.id
_entity.type
_entity.pdbx_description
1 polymer ?
#
loop_
_entity_poly.entity_id
_entity_poly.type
_entity_poly.pdbx_seq_one_letter_code
_entity_poly.pdbx_strand_id
1 'polypeptide(L)' 'MSSRNQEQADAVVRALMEIQSDPEKVAEHMKETRIRVLGDRTIEEALSDGDVGKVLRYLQTISGGQNG' A
#
# COMPACT_ATOMS: atom_id res chain seq x y z
N MET A 1 -1.01 7.77 -20.75
CA MET A 1 -0.67 7.25 -19.42
C MET A 1 -1.71 6.20 -19.07
N SER A 2 -1.27 4.98 -18.79
CA SER A 2 -2.07 3.76 -18.86
C SER A 2 -3.11 3.66 -17.74
N SER A 3 -4.39 3.47 -18.09
CA SER A 3 -5.52 3.30 -17.15
C SER A 3 -5.29 2.20 -16.10
N ARG A 4 -4.44 1.21 -16.42
CA ARG A 4 -4.08 0.10 -15.53
C ARG A 4 -3.26 0.52 -14.31
N ASN A 5 -2.41 1.56 -14.41
CA ASN A 5 -1.65 2.07 -13.26
C ASN A 5 -2.56 2.86 -12.29
N GLN A 6 -3.56 3.58 -12.84
CA GLN A 6 -4.52 4.32 -12.04
C GLN A 6 -5.41 3.37 -11.22
N GLU A 7 -5.93 2.31 -11.85
CA GLU A 7 -6.78 1.30 -11.21
C GLU A 7 -6.05 0.55 -10.08
N GLN A 8 -4.75 0.33 -10.27
CA GLN A 8 -3.88 -0.29 -9.28
C GLN A 8 -3.58 0.61 -8.08
N ALA A 9 -3.35 1.89 -8.31
CA ALA A 9 -3.17 2.86 -7.23
C ALA A 9 -4.46 3.00 -6.39
N ASP A 10 -5.62 3.03 -7.04
CA ASP A 10 -6.93 3.12 -6.38
C ASP A 10 -7.19 1.91 -5.48
N ALA A 11 -6.88 0.69 -5.96
CA ALA A 11 -7.00 -0.54 -5.19
C ALA A 11 -6.12 -0.53 -3.93
N VAL A 12 -4.91 0.02 -4.02
CA VAL A 12 -3.97 0.12 -2.89
C VAL A 12 -4.45 1.12 -1.85
N VAL A 13 -4.92 2.30 -2.29
CA VAL A 13 -5.47 3.31 -1.38
C VAL A 13 -6.72 2.78 -0.66
N ARG A 14 -7.60 2.07 -1.38
CA ARG A 14 -8.78 1.43 -0.78
C ARG A 14 -8.40 0.39 0.28
N ALA A 15 -7.47 -0.52 -0.02
CA ALA A 15 -7.01 -1.52 0.93
C ALA A 15 -6.34 -0.89 2.17
N LEU A 16 -5.63 0.23 1.99
CA LEU A 16 -5.00 0.94 3.09
C LEU A 16 -6.01 1.68 3.97
N MET A 17 -7.08 2.25 3.37
CA MET A 17 -8.19 2.85 4.11
C MET A 17 -8.99 1.84 4.94
N GLU A 18 -9.06 0.57 4.51
CA GLU A 18 -9.67 -0.51 5.31
C GLU A 18 -8.86 -0.84 6.57
N ILE A 19 -7.55 -0.58 6.56
CA ILE A 19 -6.64 -0.83 7.69
C ILE A 19 -6.53 0.41 8.59
N GLN A 20 -6.52 1.59 7.99
CA GLN A 20 -6.36 2.87 8.65
C GLN A 20 -7.38 3.87 8.10
N SER A 21 -8.36 4.25 8.91
CA SER A 21 -9.42 5.17 8.50
C SER A 21 -9.00 6.64 8.49
N ASP A 22 -7.87 6.99 9.09
CA ASP A 22 -7.35 8.36 9.12
C ASP A 22 -6.51 8.66 7.86
N PRO A 23 -6.92 9.61 7.01
CA PRO A 23 -6.25 9.89 5.74
C PRO A 23 -4.84 10.47 5.90
N GLU A 24 -4.56 11.19 6.99
CA GLU A 24 -3.21 11.71 7.26
C GLU A 24 -2.27 10.57 7.62
N LYS A 25 -2.71 9.63 8.46
CA LYS A 25 -1.95 8.41 8.78
C LYS A 25 -1.77 7.48 7.58
N VAL A 26 -2.75 7.39 6.70
CA VAL A 26 -2.63 6.67 5.42
C VAL A 26 -1.50 7.28 4.58
N ALA A 27 -1.47 8.60 4.45
CA ALA A 27 -0.44 9.31 3.68
C ALA A 27 0.96 9.17 4.31
N GLU A 28 1.07 9.32 5.62
CA GLU A 28 2.31 9.08 6.39
C GLU A 28 2.80 7.65 6.18
N HIS A 29 1.91 6.65 6.29
CA HIS A 29 2.29 5.25 6.07
C HIS A 29 2.76 4.99 4.65
N MET A 30 2.14 5.63 3.64
CA MET A 30 2.54 5.45 2.24
C MET A 30 3.92 6.03 1.93
N LYS A 31 4.30 7.14 2.58
CA LYS A 31 5.48 7.94 2.22
C LYS A 31 6.65 7.83 3.19
N GLU A 32 6.37 7.54 4.46
CA GLU A 32 7.37 7.62 5.53
C GLU A 32 7.69 6.24 6.10
N THR A 33 6.77 5.28 6.00
CA THR A 33 7.01 3.93 6.52
C THR A 33 7.79 3.08 5.51
N ARG A 34 9.04 2.76 5.84
CA ARG A 34 9.82 1.75 5.12
C ARG A 34 9.40 0.34 5.52
N ILE A 35 9.09 -0.47 4.52
CA ILE A 35 8.54 -1.80 4.69
C ILE A 35 9.57 -2.84 4.22
N ARG A 36 10.09 -3.63 5.15
CA ARG A 36 11.12 -4.65 4.87
C ARG A 36 10.71 -5.62 3.77
N VAL A 37 9.46 -6.08 3.76
CA VAL A 37 8.95 -7.03 2.74
C VAL A 37 8.81 -6.41 1.35
N LEU A 38 8.83 -5.07 1.23
CA LEU A 38 8.90 -4.34 -0.05
C LEU A 38 10.35 -4.07 -0.47
N GLY A 39 11.34 -4.60 0.23
CA GLY A 39 12.76 -4.35 0.00
C GLY A 39 13.27 -3.08 0.69
N ASP A 40 12.77 -2.80 1.90
CA ASP A 40 13.09 -1.59 2.68
C ASP A 40 12.66 -0.27 2.01
N ARG A 41 11.62 -0.37 1.17
CA ARG A 41 11.00 0.75 0.45
C ARG A 41 9.65 1.13 1.05
N THR A 42 9.20 2.34 0.75
CA THR A 42 7.85 2.81 1.07
C THR A 42 6.82 2.24 0.08
N ILE A 43 5.53 2.38 0.40
CA ILE A 43 4.47 2.00 -0.54
C ILE A 43 4.55 2.84 -1.81
N GLU A 44 4.79 4.14 -1.70
CA GLU A 44 4.90 5.05 -2.84
C GLU A 44 6.08 4.68 -3.77
N GLU A 45 7.24 4.35 -3.20
CA GLU A 45 8.41 3.88 -3.95
C GLU A 45 8.09 2.57 -4.68
N ALA A 46 7.50 1.59 -3.97
CA ALA A 46 7.13 0.31 -4.57
C ALA A 46 6.07 0.45 -5.67
N LEU A 47 5.12 1.38 -5.55
CA LEU A 47 4.16 1.70 -6.61
C LEU A 47 4.84 2.33 -7.83
N SER A 48 5.80 3.23 -7.60
CA SER A 48 6.56 3.88 -8.66
C SER A 48 7.42 2.90 -9.48
N ASP A 49 7.96 1.87 -8.82
CA ASP A 49 8.66 0.74 -9.46
C ASP A 49 7.73 -0.25 -10.16
N GLY A 50 6.40 -0.09 -10.07
CA GLY A 50 5.42 -1.01 -10.65
C GLY A 50 5.22 -2.31 -9.84
N ASP A 51 5.72 -2.36 -8.61
CA ASP A 51 5.71 -3.51 -7.70
C ASP A 51 4.36 -3.64 -6.94
N VAL A 52 3.25 -3.25 -7.59
CA VAL A 52 1.89 -3.15 -7.01
C VAL A 52 1.45 -4.46 -6.36
N GLY A 53 1.76 -5.61 -6.97
CA GLY A 53 1.38 -6.92 -6.43
C GLY A 53 2.00 -7.22 -5.06
N LYS A 54 3.22 -6.73 -4.79
CA LYS A 54 3.85 -6.86 -3.46
C LYS A 54 3.18 -5.96 -2.44
N VAL A 55 2.84 -4.73 -2.84
CA VAL A 55 2.13 -3.78 -1.98
C VAL A 55 0.78 -4.34 -1.54
N LEU A 56 -0.04 -4.82 -2.49
CA LEU A 56 -1.35 -5.40 -2.19
C LEU A 56 -1.24 -6.63 -1.27
N ARG A 57 -0.26 -7.51 -1.51
CA ARG A 57 -0.02 -8.68 -0.64
C ARG A 57 0.39 -8.27 0.77
N TYR A 58 1.23 -7.25 0.91
CA TYR A 58 1.60 -6.68 2.21
C TYR A 58 0.37 -6.15 2.95
N LEU A 59 -0.45 -5.32 2.29
CA LEU A 59 -1.67 -4.77 2.88
C LEU A 59 -2.67 -5.87 3.28
N GLN A 60 -2.86 -6.89 2.45
CA GLN A 60 -3.68 -8.06 2.80
C GLN A 60 -3.15 -8.80 4.03
N THR A 61 -1.83 -8.87 4.21
CA THR A 61 -1.21 -9.52 5.38
C THR A 61 -1.51 -8.73 6.66
N ILE A 62 -1.46 -7.39 6.59
CA ILE A 62 -1.78 -6.54 7.74
C ILE A 62 -3.28 -6.61 8.08
N SER A 63 -4.15 -6.52 7.07
CA SER A 63 -5.61 -6.60 7.24
C SER A 63 -6.05 -7.97 7.76
N GLY A 64 -5.47 -9.05 7.24
CA GLY A 64 -5.76 -10.42 7.70
C GLY A 64 -5.22 -10.74 9.09
N GLY A 65 -4.14 -10.07 9.51
CA GLY A 65 -3.53 -10.25 10.84
C GLY A 65 -4.29 -9.59 12.00
N GLN A 66 -5.26 -8.70 11.72
CA GLN A 66 -6.10 -8.06 12.74
C GLN A 66 -7.35 -8.87 13.14
N ASN A 67 -7.59 -10.04 12.56
CA ASN A 67 -8.71 -10.93 12.91
C ASN A 67 -8.30 -12.07 13.87
N GLY A 68 -7.64 -11.74 14.99
CA GLY A 68 -7.27 -12.68 16.05
C GLY A 68 -7.43 -12.07 17.44
#